data_AF-A0A932IJ34-F1
#
_entry.id   AF-A0A932IJ34-F1
#
_cell.length_a   1.000
_cell.length_b   1.000
_cell.length_c   1.000
_cell.angle_alpha   90.00
_cell.angle_beta   90.00
_cell.angle_gamma   90.00
#
_symmetry.space_group_name_H-M   'P 1'
#
loop_
_entity.id
_entity.type
_entity.pdbx_description
1 polymer ?
#
loop_
_entity_poly.entity_id
_entity_poly.type
_entity_poly.pdbx_seq_one_letter_code
_entity_poly.pdbx_strand_id
1 'polypeptide(L)' 'MLHQGSLSDLVELLTRGEVSSVEATRACLNRTERTRHLGAYLHVDIDGAMSQARAADARRAAKARLGALDG' A
#
# COMPACT_ATOMS: atom_id res chain seq x y z
N MET A 1 -4.19 -6.43 -9.97
CA MET A 1 -2.82 -6.98 -10.06
C MET A 1 -1.79 -6.15 -9.29
N LEU A 2 -2.18 -5.23 -8.40
CA LEU A 2 -1.28 -4.30 -7.70
C LEU A 2 -0.27 -4.94 -6.72
N HIS A 3 -0.41 -6.22 -6.42
CA HIS A 3 0.51 -6.98 -5.56
C HIS A 3 1.52 -7.83 -6.34
N GLN A 4 1.62 -7.62 -7.66
CA GLN A 4 2.61 -8.23 -8.54
C GLN A 4 3.46 -7.11 -9.13
N GLY A 5 4.79 -7.18 -9.01
CA GLY A 5 5.72 -6.15 -9.46
C GLY A 5 6.79 -5.84 -8.42
N SER A 6 7.73 -4.97 -8.78
CA SER A 6 8.74 -4.45 -7.88
C SER A 6 8.21 -3.26 -7.08
N LEU A 7 8.90 -2.90 -5.99
CA LEU A 7 8.60 -1.66 -5.27
C LEU A 7 8.83 -0.42 -6.15
N SER A 8 9.81 -0.45 -7.06
CA SER A 8 10.03 0.62 -8.03
C SER A 8 8.83 0.83 -8.95
N ASP A 9 8.22 -0.24 -9.45
CA ASP A 9 7.02 -0.13 -10.30
C ASP A 9 5.87 0.51 -9.53
N LEU A 10 5.65 0.11 -8.28
CA LEU A 10 4.62 0.69 -7.43
C LEU A 10 4.88 2.18 -7.15
N VAL A 11 6.13 2.56 -6.89
CA VAL A 11 6.53 3.96 -6.69
C VAL A 11 6.23 4.79 -7.93
N GLU A 12 6.49 4.27 -9.13
CA GLU A 12 6.17 4.95 -10.38
C GLU A 12 4.66 5.16 -10.56
N LEU A 13 3.85 4.12 -10.31
CA LEU A 13 2.38 4.21 -10.37
C LEU A 13 1.83 5.25 -9.38
N LEU A 14 2.31 5.24 -8.13
CA LEU A 14 1.95 6.21 -7.10
C LEU A 14 2.43 7.63 -7.44
N THR A 15 3.53 7.77 -8.19
CA THR A 15 4.06 9.08 -8.61
C THR A 15 3.26 9.64 -9.78
N ARG A 16 2.78 8.77 -10.68
CA ARG A 16 1.91 9.12 -11.80
C ARG A 16 0.44 9.33 -11.37
N GLY A 17 0.09 8.97 -10.14
CA GLY A 17 -1.29 9.06 -9.63
C GLY A 17 -2.23 8.02 -10.22
N GLU A 18 -1.69 6.94 -10.79
CA GLU A 18 -2.46 5.84 -11.39
C GLU A 18 -3.01 4.89 -10.34
N VAL A 19 -2.41 4.92 -9.14
CA VAL A 19 -2.88 4.21 -7.96
C VAL A 19 -2.64 5.08 -6.73
N SER A 20 -3.49 4.93 -5.72
CA SER A 20 -3.31 5.50 -4.38
C SER A 20 -2.66 4.49 -3.41
N SER A 21 -2.05 4.99 -2.34
CA SER A 21 -1.56 4.15 -1.24
C SER A 21 -2.67 3.32 -0.61
N VAL A 22 -3.88 3.89 -0.51
CA VAL A 22 -5.08 3.16 -0.06
C VAL A 22 -5.42 1.99 -0.98
N GLU A 23 -5.37 2.18 -2.30
CA GLU A 23 -5.64 1.09 -3.26
C GLU A 23 -4.57 0.00 -3.22
N ALA A 24 -3.30 0.38 -3.14
CA ALA A 24 -2.19 -0.57 -3.04
C ALA A 24 -2.28 -1.40 -1.75
N THR A 25 -2.47 -0.74 -0.61
CA THR A 25 -2.58 -1.39 0.71
C THR A 25 -3.78 -2.33 0.76
N ARG A 26 -4.94 -1.89 0.27
CA ARG A 26 -6.14 -2.73 0.18
C ARG A 26 -5.94 -3.94 -0.73
N ALA A 27 -5.22 -3.79 -1.83
CA ALA A 27 -4.89 -4.93 -2.71
C ALA A 27 -3.99 -5.96 -2.01
N CYS A 28 -3.06 -5.52 -1.16
CA CYS A 28 -2.23 -6.40 -0.33
C CYS A 28 -3.06 -7.09 0.76
N LEU A 29 -3.86 -6.35 1.52
CA LEU A 29 -4.72 -6.92 2.58
C LEU A 29 -5.70 -7.96 2.02
N ASN A 30 -6.34 -7.66 0.88
CA ASN A 30 -7.24 -8.61 0.21
C ASN A 30 -6.51 -9.89 -0.21
N ARG A 31 -5.24 -9.80 -0.62
CA ARG A 31 -4.44 -10.99 -0.94
C ARG A 31 -4.09 -11.76 0.33
N THR A 32 -3.65 -11.08 1.38
CA THR A 32 -3.35 -11.69 2.68
C THR A 32 -4.52 -12.53 3.17
N GLU A 33 -5.75 -11.98 3.10
CA GLU A 33 -6.96 -12.71 3.49
C GLU A 33 -7.21 -13.94 2.61
N ARG A 34 -7.10 -13.82 1.29
CA ARG A 34 -7.24 -14.94 0.35
C ARG A 34 -6.19 -16.05 0.56
N THR A 35 -5.02 -15.70 1.07
CA THR A 35 -3.91 -16.63 1.33
C THR A 35 -3.75 -17.01 2.80
N ARG A 36 -4.77 -16.76 3.64
CA ARG A 36 -4.71 -17.03 5.09
C ARG A 36 -4.35 -18.47 5.45
N HIS A 37 -4.71 -19.43 4.59
CA HIS A 37 -4.40 -20.85 4.74
C HIS A 37 -2.89 -21.16 4.78
N LEU A 38 -2.03 -20.26 4.29
CA LEU A 38 -0.58 -20.42 4.35
C LEU A 38 -0.01 -20.21 5.76
N GLY A 39 -0.77 -19.61 6.69
CA GLY A 39 -0.30 -19.33 8.05
C GLY A 39 0.88 -18.36 8.12
N ALA A 40 1.06 -17.52 7.09
CA ALA A 40 2.24 -16.66 6.93
C ALA A 40 2.29 -15.46 7.91
N TYR A 41 1.16 -15.07 8.51
CA TYR A 41 1.06 -13.95 9.44
C TYR A 41 0.40 -14.39 10.74
N LEU A 42 0.97 -13.98 11.87
CA LEU A 42 0.38 -14.18 13.20
C LEU A 42 -0.70 -13.13 13.52
N HIS A 43 -0.50 -11.90 13.03
CA HIS A 43 -1.41 -10.78 13.21
C HIS A 43 -1.39 -9.89 11.96
N VAL A 44 -2.54 -9.33 11.60
CA VAL A 44 -2.70 -8.37 10.49
C VAL A 44 -3.42 -7.14 11.03
N ASP A 45 -2.69 -6.03 11.14
CA ASP A 45 -3.23 -4.74 11.59
C ASP A 45 -3.89 -3.99 10.41
N ILE A 46 -5.13 -4.37 10.11
CA ILE A 46 -5.90 -3.81 8.99
C ILE A 46 -6.12 -2.30 9.17
N ASP A 47 -6.53 -1.89 10.37
CA ASP A 47 -6.90 -0.50 10.63
C ASP A 47 -5.67 0.41 10.64
N GLY A 48 -4.57 -0.02 11.25
CA GLY A 48 -3.31 0.71 11.23
C GLY A 48 -2.74 0.84 9.82
N ALA A 49 -2.76 -0.24 9.03
CA ALA A 49 -2.32 -0.20 7.63
C ALA A 49 -3.15 0.79 6.80
N MET A 50 -4.48 0.74 6.91
CA MET A 50 -5.37 1.65 6.18
C MET A 50 -5.24 3.11 6.66
N SER A 51 -4.99 3.34 7.95
CA SER A 51 -4.72 4.67 8.50
C SER A 51 -3.44 5.27 7.93
N GLN A 52 -2.36 4.50 7.90
CA GLN A 52 -1.07 4.92 7.34
C GLN A 52 -1.16 5.20 5.84
N ALA A 53 -1.89 4.36 5.09
CA ALA A 53 -2.11 4.55 3.66
C ALA A 53 -2.82 5.88 3.36
N ARG A 54 -3.88 6.22 4.10
CA ARG A 54 -4.57 7.52 3.99
C ARG A 54 -3.65 8.70 4.31
N ALA A 55 -2.81 8.56 5.34
CA ALA A 55 -1.86 9.60 5.71
C ALA A 55 -0.78 9.79 4.64
N ALA A 56 -0.33 8.70 4.00
CA ALA A 56 0.60 8.76 2.88
C ALA A 56 -0.01 9.47 1.67
N ASP A 57 -1.24 9.11 1.28
CA ASP A 57 -1.96 9.79 0.19
C ASP A 57 -2.08 11.31 0.46
N ALA A 58 -2.43 11.70 1.70
CA ALA A 58 -2.48 13.10 2.10
C ALA A 58 -1.13 13.82 1.96
N ARG A 59 -0.03 13.19 2.41
CA ARG A 59 1.33 13.74 2.25
C ARG A 59 1.74 13.87 0.79
N ARG A 60 1.44 12.86 -0.04
CA ARG A 60 1.75 12.86 -1.47
C ARG A 60 0.99 13.96 -2.19
N ALA A 61 -0.30 14.12 -1.90
CA ALA A 61 -1.12 15.22 -2.44
C ALA A 61 -0.57 16.61 -2.05
N ALA A 62 -0.07 16.74 -0.82
CA ALA A 62 0.57 17.95 -0.32
C ALA A 62 2.02 18.16 -0.79
N LYS A 63 2.56 17.28 -1.66
CA LYS A 63 3.98 17.28 -2.08
C LYS A 63 4.98 17.20 -0.90
N ALA A 64 4.55 16.64 0.22
CA ALA A 64 5.30 16.52 1.48
C ALA A 64 5.68 15.05 1.78
N ARG A 65 6.09 14.30 0.75
CA ARG A 65 6.46 12.88 0.90
C ARG A 65 7.62 12.70 1.87
N LEU A 66 7.56 11.67 2.72
CA LEU A 66 8.60 11.34 3.69
C LEU A 66 9.86 10.71 3.05
N GLY A 67 9.73 10.14 1.86
CA GLY A 67 10.84 9.49 1.16
C GLY A 67 10.40 8.77 -0.12
N ALA A 68 11.32 7.99 -0.70
CA ALA A 68 11.07 7.25 -1.94
C ALA A 68 9.98 6.17 -1.79
N LEU A 69 9.80 5.64 -0.58
CA LEU A 69 8.83 4.60 -0.24
C LEU A 69 7.68 5.13 0.65
N ASP A 70 7.37 6.42 0.57
CA ASP A 70 6.21 6.97 1.27
C ASP A 70 4.91 6.62 0.53
N GLY A 71 4.39 5.42 0.77
CA GLY A 71 3.12 4.97 0.24
C GLY A 71 2.88 3.48 0.26
#